data_AF-A0A2J6X3D2-F1
#
_entry.id   AF-A0A2J6X3D2-F1
#
_cell.length_a   1.000
_cell.length_b   1.000
_cell.length_c   1.000
_cell.angle_alpha   90.00
_cell.angle_beta   90.00
_cell.angle_gamma   90.00
#
_symmetry.space_group_name_H-M   'P 1'
#
loop_
_entity.id
_entity.type
_entity.pdbx_description
1 polymer ?
#
loop_
_entity_poly.entity_id
_entity_poly.type
_entity_poly.pdbx_seq_one_letter_code
_entity_poly.pdbx_strand_id
1 'polypeptide(L)'
;MPEQSVASSSVTEATIATLAQRLDRAWEERFTIAPLTESEGIEDAATAYRIQTHWTTLRLARGERIIGRKIGLTSKAVQEQMGVNEPDYGTLWASRYFPAVNGR
;
A
#
# COMPACT_ATOMS: atom_id res chain seq x y z
N MET A 1 -29.35 8.26 -26.45
CA MET A 1 -28.32 7.28 -26.01
C MET A 1 -28.30 7.32 -24.50
N PRO A 2 -28.80 6.30 -23.79
CA PRO A 2 -28.86 6.35 -22.34
C PRO A 2 -27.45 6.18 -21.76
N GLU A 3 -27.09 7.17 -20.95
CA GLU A 3 -25.92 7.23 -20.10
C GLU A 3 -25.94 6.03 -19.14
N GLN A 4 -25.03 5.07 -19.37
CA GLN A 4 -24.86 3.95 -18.46
C GLN A 4 -24.20 4.47 -17.19
N SER A 5 -25.01 4.65 -16.15
CA SER A 5 -24.58 4.80 -14.77
C SER A 5 -23.77 3.56 -14.38
N VAL A 6 -22.45 3.69 -14.39
CA VAL A 6 -21.55 2.72 -13.74
C VAL A 6 -21.76 2.90 -12.25
N ALA A 7 -22.50 1.99 -11.63
CA ALA A 7 -22.56 1.90 -10.18
C ALA A 7 -21.13 1.72 -9.66
N SER A 8 -20.55 2.77 -9.07
CA SER A 8 -19.31 2.68 -8.30
C SER A 8 -19.57 1.73 -7.13
N SER A 9 -19.21 0.45 -7.30
CA SER A 9 -19.19 -0.49 -6.19
C SER A 9 -18.08 -0.05 -5.24
N SER A 10 -18.43 0.76 -4.23
CA SER A 10 -17.51 1.20 -3.20
C SER A 10 -16.88 -0.02 -2.52
N VAL A 11 -15.55 -0.15 -2.59
CA VAL A 11 -14.82 -1.22 -1.91
C VAL A 11 -15.14 -1.17 -0.43
N THR A 12 -15.68 -2.27 0.09
CA THR A 12 -16.14 -2.34 1.48
C THR A 12 -14.96 -2.34 2.46
N GLU A 13 -15.21 -1.90 3.69
CA GLU A 13 -14.20 -1.96 4.76
C GLU A 13 -13.74 -3.40 5.04
N ALA A 14 -14.66 -4.37 4.97
CA ALA A 14 -14.33 -5.78 5.11
C ALA A 14 -13.39 -6.28 4.00
N THR A 15 -13.61 -5.84 2.76
CA THR A 15 -12.72 -6.13 1.63
C THR A 15 -11.33 -5.54 1.86
N ILE A 16 -11.24 -4.27 2.28
CA ILE A 16 -9.96 -3.59 2.57
C ILE A 16 -9.18 -4.33 3.66
N ALA A 17 -9.85 -4.69 4.76
CA ALA A 17 -9.23 -5.47 5.83
C ALA A 17 -8.71 -6.84 5.32
N THR A 18 -9.46 -7.50 4.44
CA THR A 18 -9.06 -8.78 3.83
C THR A 18 -7.84 -8.63 2.91
N LEU A 19 -7.81 -7.57 2.09
CA LEU A 19 -6.66 -7.29 1.20
C LEU A 19 -5.40 -6.96 2.01
N ALA A 20 -5.55 -6.21 3.11
CA ALA A 20 -4.45 -5.95 4.03
C ALA A 20 -3.90 -7.24 4.65
N GLN A 21 -4.76 -8.18 5.06
CA GLN A 21 -4.34 -9.49 5.57
C GLN A 21 -3.63 -10.33 4.50
N ARG A 22 -4.07 -10.27 3.24
CA ARG A 22 -3.40 -10.97 2.12
C ARG A 22 -1.99 -10.44 1.88
N LEU A 23 -1.82 -9.11 1.82
CA LEU A 23 -0.51 -8.48 1.71
C LEU A 23 0.40 -8.84 2.90
N ASP A 24 -0.17 -8.80 4.10
CA ASP A 24 0.55 -9.15 5.32
C ASP A 24 1.03 -10.60 5.34
N ARG A 25 0.16 -11.53 4.95
CA ARG A 25 0.51 -12.95 4.81
C ARG A 25 1.61 -13.16 3.77
N ALA A 26 1.48 -12.55 2.58
CA ALA A 26 2.47 -12.62 1.52
C ALA A 26 3.85 -12.12 2.00
N TRP A 27 3.87 -11.05 2.79
CA TRP A 27 5.08 -10.51 3.39
C TRP A 27 5.73 -11.43 4.43
N GLU A 28 4.94 -11.94 5.38
CA GLU A 28 5.46 -12.80 6.47
C GLU A 28 5.90 -14.17 5.93
N GLU A 29 5.14 -14.77 5.00
CA GLU A 29 5.43 -16.07 4.37
C GLU A 29 6.39 -15.97 3.17
N ARG A 30 6.78 -14.76 2.76
CA ARG A 30 7.75 -14.48 1.69
C ARG A 30 7.35 -15.06 0.32
N PHE A 31 6.11 -14.87 -0.08
CA PHE A 31 5.64 -15.18 -1.43
C PHE A 31 5.00 -13.96 -2.09
N THR A 32 4.87 -13.98 -3.41
CA THR A 32 4.24 -12.90 -4.18
C THR A 32 2.76 -13.17 -4.42
N ILE A 33 1.96 -12.12 -4.48
CA ILE A 33 0.57 -12.16 -4.93
C ILE A 33 0.42 -11.38 -6.24
N ALA A 34 -0.63 -11.66 -7.00
CA ALA A 34 -0.98 -10.84 -8.16
C ALA A 34 -1.23 -9.38 -7.74
N PRO A 35 -0.95 -8.40 -8.59
CA PRO A 35 -1.28 -7.00 -8.33
C PRO A 35 -2.76 -6.84 -7.94
N LEU A 36 -3.05 -5.99 -6.96
CA LEU A 36 -4.42 -5.74 -6.51
C LEU A 36 -5.25 -4.98 -7.56
N THR A 37 -4.60 -4.26 -8.48
CA THR A 37 -5.23 -3.67 -9.68
C THR A 37 -5.77 -4.76 -10.60
N GLU A 38 -5.02 -5.84 -10.82
CA GLU A 38 -5.40 -6.93 -11.73
C GLU A 38 -6.36 -7.93 -11.08
N SER A 39 -6.12 -8.28 -9.82
CA SER A 39 -6.91 -9.31 -9.11
C SER A 39 -8.20 -8.79 -8.50
N GLU A 40 -8.23 -7.51 -8.10
CA GLU A 40 -9.33 -6.94 -7.31
C GLU A 40 -9.88 -5.62 -7.89
N GLY A 41 -9.31 -5.11 -8.99
CA GLY A 41 -9.76 -3.88 -9.62
C GLY A 41 -9.51 -2.61 -8.79
N ILE A 42 -8.55 -2.62 -7.86
CA ILE A 42 -8.25 -1.47 -7.00
C ILE A 42 -7.37 -0.48 -7.76
N GLU A 43 -7.99 0.51 -8.41
CA GLU A 43 -7.29 1.49 -9.24
C GLU A 43 -7.14 2.88 -8.59
N ASP A 44 -7.80 3.12 -7.46
CA ASP A 44 -7.77 4.41 -6.78
C ASP A 44 -6.80 4.45 -5.59
N ALA A 45 -6.08 5.58 -5.46
CA ALA A 45 -5.10 5.77 -4.40
C ALA A 45 -5.72 5.81 -2.99
N ALA A 46 -6.96 6.31 -2.86
CA ALA A 46 -7.62 6.42 -1.55
C ALA A 46 -7.87 5.04 -0.93
N THR A 47 -8.38 4.09 -1.72
CA THR A 47 -8.55 2.69 -1.30
C THR A 47 -7.20 2.03 -1.03
N ALA A 48 -6.19 2.26 -1.87
CA ALA A 48 -4.83 1.74 -1.63
C ALA A 48 -4.26 2.21 -0.28
N TYR A 49 -4.44 3.48 0.08
CA TYR A 49 -4.01 4.01 1.38
C TYR A 49 -4.83 3.49 2.57
N ARG A 50 -6.13 3.19 2.38
CA ARG A 50 -6.93 2.48 3.39
C ARG A 50 -6.39 1.07 3.63
N ILE A 51 -6.04 0.32 2.57
CA ILE A 51 -5.39 -0.99 2.68
C ILE A 51 -4.06 -0.86 3.43
N GLN A 52 -3.22 0.12 3.09
CA GLN A 52 -1.96 0.39 3.81
C GLN A 52 -2.18 0.68 5.31
N THR A 53 -3.25 1.41 5.64
CA THR A 53 -3.61 1.75 7.03
C THR A 53 -4.03 0.51 7.82
N HIS A 54 -4.85 -0.36 7.22
CA HIS A 54 -5.23 -1.63 7.84
C HIS A 54 -4.01 -2.55 8.01
N TRP A 55 -3.14 -2.63 7.02
CA TRP A 55 -1.91 -3.42 7.13
C TRP A 55 -0.99 -2.88 8.22
N THR A 56 -0.85 -1.55 8.32
CA THR A 56 -0.12 -0.89 9.41
C THR A 56 -0.68 -1.27 10.78
N THR A 57 -2.01 -1.30 10.92
CA THR A 57 -2.68 -1.69 12.16
C THR A 57 -2.38 -3.14 12.54
N LEU A 58 -2.39 -4.07 11.57
CA LEU A 58 -2.01 -5.47 11.81
C LEU A 58 -0.57 -5.60 12.34
N ARG A 59 0.37 -4.87 11.75
CA ARG A 59 1.78 -4.90 12.18
C ARG A 59 1.94 -4.33 13.59
N LEU A 60 1.31 -3.19 13.87
CA LEU A 60 1.31 -2.57 15.20
C LEU A 60 0.74 -3.50 16.28
N ALA A 61 -0.36 -4.19 15.97
CA ALA A 61 -0.97 -5.15 16.90
C ALA A 61 -0.04 -6.33 17.27
N ARG A 62 0.94 -6.66 16.42
CA ARG A 62 1.98 -7.67 16.69
C ARG A 62 3.24 -7.11 17.37
N GLY A 63 3.21 -5.86 17.82
CA GLY A 63 4.32 -5.22 18.52
C GLY A 63 5.36 -4.55 17.63
N GLU A 64 5.07 -4.37 16.32
CA GLU A 64 5.91 -3.55 15.45
C GLU A 64 5.91 -2.08 15.92
N ARG A 65 6.99 -1.34 15.59
CA ARG A 65 7.07 0.11 15.86
C ARG A 65 7.30 0.91 14.59
N ILE A 66 6.59 2.03 14.49
CA ILE A 66 6.83 3.04 13.46
C ILE A 66 8.03 3.89 13.89
N ILE A 67 9.01 4.04 13.00
CA ILE A 67 10.21 4.86 13.23
C ILE A 67 10.34 6.02 12.24
N GLY A 68 9.42 6.13 11.29
CA GLY A 68 9.44 7.21 10.31
C GLY A 68 8.44 7.01 9.18
N ARG A 69 8.56 7.87 8.17
CA ARG A 69 7.79 7.81 6.92
C ARG A 69 8.74 7.90 5.73
N LYS A 70 8.38 7.26 4.64
CA LYS A 70 9.02 7.44 3.33
C LYS A 70 8.10 8.24 2.41
N ILE A 71 8.70 9.00 1.51
CA ILE A 71 8.04 9.60 0.37
C ILE A 71 8.76 9.06 -0.86
N GLY A 72 8.01 8.47 -1.80
CA GLY A 72 8.52 8.00 -3.07
C GLY A 72 7.90 8.77 -4.23
N LEU A 73 8.24 8.38 -5.45
CA LEU A 73 7.76 9.01 -6.68
C LEU A 73 7.90 10.55 -6.66
N THR A 74 9.00 11.09 -6.12
CA THR A 74 9.21 12.54 -5.99
C THR A 74 9.71 13.22 -7.27
N SER A 75 10.23 12.44 -8.23
CA SER A 75 10.66 12.93 -9.53
C SER A 75 9.45 13.16 -10.45
N LYS A 76 9.34 14.37 -11.02
CA LYS A 76 8.29 14.71 -11.99
C LYS A 76 8.31 13.83 -13.24
N ALA A 77 9.50 13.57 -13.79
CA ALA A 77 9.64 12.68 -14.95
C ALA A 77 9.15 11.25 -14.65
N VAL A 78 9.39 10.74 -13.45
CA VAL A 78 8.91 9.41 -13.04
C VAL A 78 7.40 9.42 -12.78
N GLN A 79 6.86 10.49 -12.18
CA GLN A 79 5.42 10.67 -12.01
C GLN A 79 4.69 10.62 -13.36
N GLU A 80 5.17 11.38 -14.35
CA GLU A 80 4.64 11.40 -15.72
C GLU A 80 4.72 10.02 -16.39
N GLN A 81 5.86 9.33 -16.30
CA GLN A 81 6.03 7.99 -16.85
C GLN A 81 5.05 6.97 -16.24
N MET A 82 4.78 7.09 -14.93
CA MET A 82 3.88 6.20 -14.20
C MET A 82 2.41 6.65 -14.25
N GLY A 83 2.10 7.76 -14.91
CA GLY A 83 0.73 8.28 -15.01
C GLY A 83 0.15 8.79 -13.69
N VAL A 84 0.98 9.18 -12.72
CA VAL A 84 0.56 9.78 -11.45
C VAL A 84 0.92 11.27 -11.40
N ASN A 85 0.22 12.05 -10.58
CA ASN A 85 0.41 13.51 -10.49
C ASN A 85 0.96 13.98 -9.12
N GLU A 86 1.13 13.06 -8.17
CA GLU A 86 1.66 13.34 -6.84
C GLU A 86 2.61 12.23 -6.34
N PRO A 87 3.51 12.54 -5.38
CA PRO A 87 4.33 11.55 -4.68
C PRO A 87 3.49 10.52 -3.90
N ASP A 88 4.03 9.32 -3.69
CA ASP A 88 3.46 8.34 -2.75
C ASP A 88 4.12 8.43 -1.37
N TYR A 89 3.50 7.83 -0.35
CA TYR A 89 4.10 7.72 0.98
C TYR A 89 3.92 6.35 1.61
N GLY A 90 4.69 6.07 2.67
CA GLY A 90 4.66 4.78 3.35
C GLY A 90 5.27 4.84 4.74
N THR A 91 5.05 3.78 5.51
CA THR A 91 5.52 3.67 6.89
C THR A 91 6.89 2.99 6.95
N LEU A 92 7.81 3.53 7.75
CA LEU A 92 9.10 2.88 8.06
C LEU A 92 9.01 2.15 9.40
N TRP A 93 9.48 0.90 9.40
CA TRP A 93 9.35 -0.04 10.52
C TRP A 93 10.66 -0.21 11.29
N ALA A 94 10.58 -0.33 12.61
CA ALA A 94 11.74 -0.61 13.45
C ALA A 94 12.44 -1.92 13.06
N SER A 95 11.68 -2.96 12.71
CA SER A 95 12.22 -4.24 12.23
C SER A 95 13.02 -4.15 10.92
N ARG A 96 12.95 -3.01 10.22
CA ARG A 96 13.64 -2.76 8.95
C ARG A 96 14.71 -1.67 9.04
N TYR A 97 15.05 -1.27 10.26
CA TYR A 97 16.19 -0.41 10.52
C TYR A 97 17.46 -1.25 10.69
N PHE A 98 18.42 -1.03 9.79
CA PHE A 98 19.74 -1.65 9.86
C PHE A 98 20.77 -0.53 10.03
N PRO A 99 21.35 -0.35 11.23
CA PRO A 99 22.38 0.66 11.43
C PRO A 99 23.63 0.29 10.65
N ALA A 100 24.20 1.24 9.92
CA ALA A 100 25.54 1.09 9.35
C ALA A 100 26.57 1.14 10.50
N VAL A 101 27.51 0.19 10.50
CA VAL A 101 28.57 0.13 11.52
C VAL A 101 29.90 0.27 10.80
N ASN A 102 30.71 1.24 11.21
CA ASN A 102 31.98 1.60 10.54
C ASN A 102 31.82 2.08 9.08
N GLY A 103 30.69 2.71 8.74
CA GLY A 103 30.45 3.27 7.41
C GLY A 103 30.17 2.23 6.32
N ARG A 104 29.85 1.00 6.71
CA ARG A 104 29.33 -0.07 5.83
C ARG A 104 28.05 -0.67 6.41
#